data_AF-A0A960WXI8-F1
#
_entry.id   AF-A0A960WXI8-F1
#
_cell.length_a   1.000
_cell.length_b   1.000
_cell.length_c   1.000
_cell.angle_alpha   90.00
_cell.angle_beta   90.00
_cell.angle_gamma   90.00
#
_symmetry.space_group_name_H-M   'P 1'
#
loop_
_entity.id
_entity.type
_entity.pdbx_description
1 polymer ?
#
loop_
_entity_poly.entity_id
_entity_poly.type
_entity_poly.pdbx_seq_one_letter_code
_entity_poly.pdbx_strand_id
1 'polypeptide(L)' 'EVGGAIMGSDPAKSVTNGWCQTWDVPNLIVADGATFPNTADKNPTLTILALAWRTADHLVEQLKRGNL' A
#
# COMPACT_ATOMS: atom_id res chain seq x y z
N GLU A 1 2.15 -13.71 -8.71
CA GLU A 1 2.34 -12.42 -9.40
C GLU A 1 2.33 -11.27 -8.41
N VAL A 2 3.15 -10.25 -8.65
CA VAL A 2 3.20 -8.98 -7.89
C VAL A 2 3.11 -7.82 -8.86
N GLY A 3 2.75 -6.63 -8.36
CA GLY A 3 2.42 -5.50 -9.21
C GLY A 3 0.98 -5.52 -9.70
N GLY A 4 0.50 -4.40 -10.22
CA GLY A 4 -0.89 -4.19 -10.66
C GLY A 4 -1.55 -2.96 -10.02
N ALA A 5 -1.10 -2.55 -8.83
CA ALA A 5 -1.54 -1.35 -8.14
C ALA A 5 -0.37 -0.70 -7.40
N ILE A 6 0.72 -0.45 -8.13
CA ILE A 6 2.03 -0.15 -7.57
C ILE A 6 2.00 1.05 -6.61
N MET A 7 2.80 0.97 -5.54
CA MET A 7 3.08 2.08 -4.65
C MET A 7 4.09 3.04 -5.28
N GLY A 8 3.97 4.33 -4.99
CA GLY A 8 4.90 5.34 -5.45
C GLY A 8 4.79 6.66 -4.68
N SER A 9 5.57 7.64 -5.13
CA SER A 9 5.58 9.00 -4.60
C SER A 9 4.89 10.01 -5.53
N ASP A 10 4.34 9.56 -6.66
CA ASP A 10 3.72 10.39 -7.69
C ASP A 10 2.39 9.76 -8.14
N PRO A 11 1.23 10.43 -7.93
CA PRO A 11 -0.08 9.91 -8.35
C PRO A 11 -0.21 9.73 -9.86
N ALA A 12 0.58 10.42 -10.68
CA ALA A 12 0.56 10.24 -12.13
C ALA A 12 1.25 8.94 -12.59
N LYS A 13 2.01 8.29 -11.71
CA LYS A 13 2.84 7.12 -12.03
C LYS A 13 2.58 5.91 -11.13
N SER A 14 1.65 6.03 -10.18
CA SER A 14 1.37 4.99 -9.19
C SER A 14 -0.10 4.98 -8.80
N VAL A 15 -0.59 3.85 -8.32
CA VAL A 15 -2.00 3.71 -7.90
C VAL A 15 -2.14 3.98 -6.41
N THR A 16 -1.10 3.65 -5.64
CA THR A 16 -1.08 3.84 -4.19
C THR A 16 0.12 4.69 -3.76
N ASN A 17 -0.03 5.35 -2.61
CA ASN A 17 1.07 6.06 -1.96
C ASN A 17 1.94 5.09 -1.14
N GLY A 18 2.93 5.63 -0.41
CA GLY A 18 3.85 4.84 0.42
C GLY A 18 3.19 4.04 1.57
N TRP A 19 1.91 4.24 1.85
CA TRP A 19 1.10 3.54 2.85
C TRP A 19 0.11 2.56 2.22
N CYS A 20 0.28 2.17 0.95
CA CYS A 20 -0.63 1.31 0.22
C CYS A 20 -2.07 1.86 0.09
N GLN A 21 -2.26 3.15 0.35
CA GLN A 21 -3.52 3.87 0.24
C GLN A 21 -3.67 4.43 -1.16
N THR A 22 -4.86 4.34 -1.74
CA THR A 22 -5.09 4.87 -3.10
C THR A 22 -5.04 6.40 -3.13
N TRP A 23 -4.60 6.98 -4.24
CA TRP A 23 -4.55 8.43 -4.40
C TRP A 23 -5.94 9.07 -4.49
N ASP A 24 -6.87 8.38 -5.16
CA ASP A 24 -8.20 8.93 -5.48
C ASP A 24 -9.22 8.77 -4.34
N VAL A 25 -9.07 7.73 -3.52
CA VAL A 25 -10.03 7.38 -2.45
C VAL A 25 -9.29 7.21 -1.12
N PRO A 26 -9.35 8.22 -0.21
CA PRO A 26 -8.56 8.20 1.02
C PRO A 26 -8.82 7.00 1.94
N ASN A 27 -10.05 6.49 1.99
CA ASN A 27 -10.42 5.35 2.84
C ASN A 27 -10.30 3.98 2.13
N LEU A 28 -9.66 3.91 0.97
CA LEU A 28 -9.41 2.68 0.23
C LEU A 28 -7.92 2.31 0.26
N ILE A 29 -7.63 1.08 0.68
CA ILE A 29 -6.27 0.55 0.87
C ILE A 29 -6.11 -0.80 0.15
N VAL A 30 -4.90 -1.02 -0.39
CA VAL A 30 -4.51 -2.27 -1.07
C VAL A 30 -3.42 -2.98 -0.25
N ALA A 31 -3.79 -3.92 0.61
CA ALA A 31 -2.84 -4.72 1.40
C ALA A 31 -2.46 -6.03 0.68
N ASP A 32 -1.76 -5.93 -0.45
CA ASP A 32 -1.44 -7.07 -1.32
C ASP A 32 -0.09 -6.90 -2.05
N GLY A 33 0.41 -7.98 -2.68
CA GLY A 33 1.54 -7.96 -3.60
C GLY A 33 1.37 -7.04 -4.81
N ALA A 34 0.14 -6.62 -5.15
CA ALA A 34 -0.14 -5.64 -6.20
C ALA A 34 0.57 -4.29 -5.99
N THR A 35 0.90 -3.94 -4.75
CA THR A 35 1.58 -2.68 -4.39
C THR A 35 3.07 -2.66 -4.73
N PHE A 36 3.66 -3.79 -5.11
CA PHE A 36 5.10 -3.85 -5.39
C PHE A 36 5.44 -3.09 -6.67
N PRO A 37 6.35 -2.10 -6.62
CA PRO A 37 6.74 -1.33 -7.80
C PRO A 37 7.68 -2.10 -8.73
N ASN A 38 8.31 -3.16 -8.22
CA ASN A 38 9.21 -4.04 -8.97
C ASN A 38 8.91 -5.49 -8.62
N THR A 39 9.23 -6.40 -9.54
CA THR A 39 9.13 -7.84 -9.30
C THR A 39 10.06 -8.27 -8.17
N ALA A 40 9.55 -9.09 -7.25
CA ALA A 40 10.36 -9.63 -6.16
C ALA A 40 11.28 -10.75 -6.68
N ASP A 41 12.57 -10.73 -6.30
CA ASP A 41 13.55 -11.77 -6.63
C ASP A 41 13.31 -13.09 -5.86
N LYS A 42 12.76 -12.97 -4.64
CA LYS A 42 12.42 -14.09 -3.75
C LYS A 42 10.95 -14.03 -3.39
N ASN A 43 10.48 -15.05 -2.67
CA ASN A 43 9.10 -15.12 -2.21
C ASN A 43 8.72 -13.84 -1.43
N PRO A 44 7.76 -13.03 -1.92
CA PRO A 44 7.43 -11.73 -1.32
C PRO A 44 6.51 -11.83 -0.11
N THR A 45 6.09 -13.04 0.32
CA THR A 45 5.04 -13.23 1.35
C THR A 45 5.33 -12.46 2.64
N LEU A 46 6.56 -12.52 3.16
CA LEU A 46 6.92 -11.81 4.39
C LEU A 46 6.91 -10.28 4.20
N THR A 47 7.30 -9.80 3.03
CA THR A 47 7.25 -8.37 2.71
C THR A 47 5.81 -7.88 2.55
N ILE A 48 4.94 -8.68 1.91
CA ILE A 48 3.50 -8.38 1.82
C ILE A 48 2.89 -8.28 3.22
N LEU A 49 3.19 -9.25 4.10
CA LEU A 49 2.71 -9.24 5.48
C LEU A 49 3.22 -8.02 6.26
N ALA A 50 4.50 -7.69 6.12
CA ALA A 50 5.08 -6.51 6.78
C ALA A 50 4.43 -5.20 6.29
N LEU A 51 4.17 -5.06 4.99
CA LEU A 51 3.47 -3.91 4.42
C LEU A 51 2.01 -3.83 4.90
N ALA A 52 1.30 -4.96 4.95
CA ALA A 52 -0.06 -5.04 5.45
C ALA A 52 -0.16 -4.62 6.91
N TRP A 53 0.71 -5.13 7.79
CA TRP A 53 0.75 -4.73 9.20
C TRP A 53 1.05 -3.25 9.38
N ARG A 54 2.12 -2.74 8.74
CA ARG A 54 2.48 -1.32 8.80
C ARG A 54 1.33 -0.42 8.34
N THR A 55 0.63 -0.83 7.28
CA THR A 55 -0.49 -0.08 6.72
C THR A 55 -1.71 -0.11 7.64
N ALA A 56 -2.00 -1.24 8.28
CA ALA A 56 -3.09 -1.36 9.24
C ALA A 56 -2.86 -0.45 10.45
N ASP A 57 -1.64 -0.41 11.00
CA ASP A 57 -1.29 0.50 12.09
C ASP A 57 -1.49 1.97 11.70
N HIS A 58 -1.02 2.35 10.50
CA HIS A 58 -1.22 3.69 9.97
C HIS A 58 -2.71 4.02 9.82
N LEU A 59 -3.50 3.11 9.24
CA LEU A 59 -4.94 3.29 9.05
C LEU A 59 -5.66 3.52 10.39
N VAL A 60 -5.36 2.70 11.41
CA VAL A 60 -5.93 2.84 12.75
C VAL A 60 -5.57 4.19 13.37
N GLU A 61 -4.34 4.65 13.21
CA GLU A 61 -3.90 5.96 13.69
C GLU A 61 -4.64 7.11 12.99
N GLN A 62 -4.79 7.06 11.67
CA GLN A 62 -5.51 8.08 10.90
C GLN A 62 -7.01 8.11 11.24
N LEU A 63 -7.64 6.93 11.41
CA LEU A 63 -9.03 6.83 11.85
C LEU A 63 -9.25 7.47 13.24
N LYS A 64 -8.37 7.18 14.20
CA LYS A 64 -8.43 7.80 15.54
C LYS A 64 -8.28 9.32 15.52
N ARG A 65 -7.57 9.85 14.52
CA ARG A 65 -7.37 11.29 14.32
C ARG A 65 -8.51 11.97 13.55
N GLY A 66 -9.42 11.21 12.92
CA GLY A 66 -10.47 11.75 12.06
C GLY A 66 -9.96 12.27 10.71
N ASN A 67 -8.85 11.72 10.22
CA ASN A 67 -8.22 12.14 8.96
C ASN A 67 -8.74 11.36 7.73
N LEU A 68 -9.69 10.45 7.93
CA LEU A 68 -10.25 9.52 6.93
C LEU A 68 -11.78 9.53 6.96
#